data_AF-A0AA36AHY8-F1
#
_entry.id   AF-A0AA36AHY8-F1
#
_cell.length_a   1.000
_cell.length_b   1.000
_cell.length_c   1.000
_cell.angle_alpha   90.00
_cell.angle_beta   90.00
_cell.angle_gamma   90.00
#
_symmetry.space_group_name_H-M   'P 1'
#
loop_
_entity.id
_entity.type
_entity.pdbx_description
1 polymer ?
#
loop_
_entity_poly.entity_id
_entity_poly.type
_entity_poly.pdbx_seq_one_letter_code
_entity_poly.pdbx_strand_id
1 'polypeptide(L)'
;MQRRILRNTCGIGFSGGCLMKWLPCSPDLNPIENLWSVLKRRVYKDGRQFSSKVALWDAIVDAAQSVTQEDIITSTNSMDDRDVEDHT
;
A
#
# COMPACT_ATOMS: atom_id res chain seq x y z
N MET A 1 22.28 -21.34 -5.37
CA MET A 1 22.78 -20.39 -6.40
C MET A 1 21.59 -19.88 -7.21
N GLN A 2 21.00 -18.75 -6.81
CA GLN A 2 20.30 -17.79 -7.69
C GLN A 2 19.87 -16.60 -6.83
N ARG A 3 20.70 -15.56 -6.79
CA ARG A 3 20.30 -14.23 -6.32
C ARG A 3 19.34 -13.67 -7.38
N ARG A 4 18.05 -13.59 -7.08
CA ARG A 4 17.06 -13.01 -7.99
C ARG A 4 16.62 -11.64 -7.49
N ILE A 5 17.57 -10.71 -7.58
CA ILE A 5 17.28 -9.27 -7.49
C ILE A 5 16.20 -8.96 -8.54
N LEU A 6 15.08 -8.40 -8.11
CA LEU A 6 14.04 -7.83 -8.98
C LEU A 6 14.69 -6.69 -9.78
N ARG A 7 15.30 -7.02 -10.92
CA ARG A 7 15.81 -6.00 -11.84
C ARG A 7 14.62 -5.35 -12.53
N ASN A 8 14.49 -4.05 -12.32
CA ASN A 8 13.61 -3.16 -13.04
C ASN A 8 13.78 -3.37 -14.55
N THR A 9 12.73 -3.80 -15.25
CA THR A 9 12.72 -3.78 -16.70
C THR A 9 12.09 -2.47 -17.15
N CYS A 10 12.93 -1.54 -17.63
CA CYS A 10 12.48 -0.36 -18.36
C CYS A 10 11.93 -0.84 -19.71
N GLY A 11 10.63 -1.12 -19.77
CA GLY A 11 9.90 -1.38 -21.01
C GLY A 11 9.54 -0.06 -21.67
N ILE A 12 9.84 0.05 -22.96
CA ILE A 12 9.51 1.17 -23.83
C ILE A 12 7.98 1.38 -23.77
N GLY A 13 7.52 2.43 -23.09
CA GLY A 13 6.08 2.75 -23.01
C GLY A 13 5.65 3.65 -21.85
N PHE A 14 6.40 3.71 -20.75
CA PHE A 14 6.17 4.66 -19.67
C PHE A 14 7.34 5.63 -19.60
N SER A 15 7.11 6.87 -20.02
CA SER A 15 8.13 7.92 -19.97
C SER A 15 8.38 8.31 -18.51
N GLY A 16 9.34 7.64 -17.86
CA GLY A 16 9.84 7.98 -16.52
C GLY A 16 9.56 7.00 -15.38
N GLY A 17 8.98 5.82 -15.62
CA GLY A 17 8.67 4.83 -14.56
C GLY A 17 9.17 3.42 -14.88
N CYS A 18 9.87 2.79 -13.94
CA CYS A 18 10.17 1.36 -13.99
C CYS A 18 8.96 0.57 -13.47
N LEU A 19 8.52 -0.45 -14.23
CA LEU A 19 7.45 -1.34 -13.76
C LEU A 19 8.02 -2.33 -12.74
N MET A 20 7.48 -2.33 -11.52
CA MET A 20 7.81 -3.34 -10.50
C MET A 20 7.28 -4.70 -10.94
N LYS A 21 8.17 -5.71 -11.00
CA LYS A 21 7.77 -7.07 -11.35
C LYS A 21 7.17 -7.74 -10.12
N TRP A 22 5.86 -7.87 -10.16
CA TRP A 22 5.05 -8.39 -9.08
C TRP A 22 4.76 -9.89 -9.21
N LEU A 23 4.84 -10.63 -8.10
CA LEU A 23 4.38 -12.02 -8.06
C LEU A 23 2.84 -12.06 -8.00
N PRO A 24 2.18 -12.99 -8.69
CA PRO A 24 0.74 -13.16 -8.57
C PRO A 24 0.36 -13.53 -7.13
N CYS A 25 -0.74 -12.95 -6.63
CA CYS A 25 -1.34 -13.21 -5.31
C CYS A 25 -0.58 -12.69 -4.07
N SER A 26 0.17 -11.59 -4.16
CA SER A 26 0.83 -10.97 -2.99
C SER A 26 0.19 -9.63 -2.56
N PRO A 27 -1.12 -9.55 -2.23
CA PRO A 27 -1.82 -8.28 -1.98
C PRO A 27 -1.10 -7.39 -0.94
N ASP A 28 -0.39 -8.03 -0.03
CA ASP A 28 0.42 -7.41 1.02
C ASP A 28 1.61 -6.58 0.51
N LEU A 29 2.08 -6.80 -0.72
CA LEU A 29 3.17 -6.02 -1.31
C LEU A 29 2.64 -4.74 -1.96
N ASN A 30 1.30 -4.51 -1.98
CA ASN A 30 0.65 -3.46 -2.77
C ASN A 30 0.49 -2.22 -1.90
N PRO A 31 1.26 -1.14 -2.15
CA PRO A 31 1.20 0.06 -1.32
C PRO A 31 -0.21 0.65 -1.24
N ILE A 32 -1.02 0.46 -2.30
CA ILE A 32 -2.41 0.94 -2.33
C ILE A 32 -3.32 0.14 -1.38
N GLU A 33 -3.14 -1.18 -1.26
CA GLU A 33 -3.93 -2.02 -0.35
C GLU A 33 -3.62 -1.71 1.12
N ASN A 34 -2.37 -1.38 1.41
CA ASN A 34 -2.02 -0.97 2.76
C ASN A 34 -2.59 0.42 3.10
N LEU A 35 -2.57 1.35 2.14
CA LEU A 35 -3.23 2.64 2.29
C LEU A 35 -4.75 2.46 2.52
N TRP A 36 -5.40 1.60 1.74
CA TRP A 36 -6.82 1.27 1.95
C TRP A 36 -7.10 0.74 3.36
N SER A 37 -6.19 -0.06 3.91
CA SER A 37 -6.31 -0.59 5.27
C SER A 37 -6.20 0.50 6.34
N VAL A 38 -5.27 1.46 6.18
CA VAL A 38 -5.15 2.63 7.05
C VAL A 38 -6.40 3.50 6.99
N LEU A 39 -6.90 3.80 5.78
CA LEU A 39 -8.09 4.62 5.58
C LEU A 39 -9.32 3.99 6.23
N LYS A 40 -9.56 2.69 5.99
CA LYS A 40 -10.68 1.96 6.61
C LYS A 40 -10.64 2.06 8.14
N ARG A 41 -9.46 1.88 8.74
CA ARG A 41 -9.28 1.95 10.21
C ARG A 41 -9.59 3.34 10.76
N ARG A 42 -9.29 4.41 10.02
CA ARG A 42 -9.59 5.80 10.42
C ARG A 42 -11.05 6.16 10.23
N VAL A 43 -11.64 5.80 9.09
CA VAL A 43 -13.04 6.12 8.75
C VAL A 43 -14.01 5.44 9.71
N TYR A 44 -13.76 4.17 10.05
CA TYR A 44 -14.62 3.36 10.92
C TYR A 44 -14.13 3.28 12.38
N LYS A 45 -13.25 4.19 12.78
CA LYS A 45 -12.72 4.24 14.15
C LYS A 45 -13.88 4.28 15.16
N ASP A 46 -13.71 3.61 16.29
CA ASP A 46 -14.67 3.58 17.41
C ASP A 46 -16.07 3.08 17.01
N GLY A 47 -16.16 2.26 15.95
CA GLY A 47 -17.42 1.69 15.47
C GLY A 47 -18.30 2.71 14.74
N ARG A 48 -17.74 3.84 14.30
CA ARG A 48 -18.47 4.87 13.53
C ARG A 48 -19.15 4.24 12.30
N GLN A 49 -20.43 4.53 12.11
CA GLN A 49 -21.19 4.12 10.93
C GLN A 49 -21.78 5.33 10.22
N PHE A 50 -22.10 5.17 8.93
CA PHE A 50 -22.61 6.24 8.08
C PHE A 50 -23.92 5.80 7.43
N SER A 51 -24.95 6.62 7.53
CA SER A 51 -26.25 6.41 6.89
C SER A 51 -26.38 7.13 5.54
N SER A 52 -25.43 8.01 5.21
CA SER A 52 -25.40 8.79 3.96
C SER A 52 -24.08 8.58 3.23
N LYS A 53 -24.15 8.43 1.91
CA LYS A 53 -22.98 8.34 1.03
C LYS A 53 -22.13 9.61 1.08
N VAL A 54 -22.77 10.78 1.22
CA VAL A 54 -22.06 12.07 1.31
C VAL A 54 -21.23 12.12 2.59
N ALA A 55 -21.82 11.76 3.73
CA ALA A 55 -21.11 11.75 5.01
C ALA A 55 -19.95 10.74 5.04
N LEU A 56 -20.11 9.59 4.37
CA LEU A 56 -19.03 8.63 4.19
C LEU A 56 -17.91 9.20 3.31
N TRP A 57 -18.27 9.88 2.22
CA TRP A 57 -17.29 10.48 1.31
C TRP A 57 -16.47 11.57 1.99
N ASP A 58 -17.12 12.46 2.73
CA ASP A 58 -16.44 13.51 3.49
C ASP A 58 -15.46 12.91 4.51
N ALA A 59 -15.89 11.87 5.24
CA ALA A 59 -15.01 11.18 6.18
C ALA A 59 -13.82 10.47 5.51
N ILE A 60 -13.99 9.95 4.30
CA ILE A 60 -12.89 9.36 3.52
C ILE A 60 -11.91 10.46 3.10
N VAL A 61 -12.40 11.60 2.63
CA VAL A 61 -11.56 12.75 2.23
C VAL A 61 -10.77 13.26 3.42
N ASP A 62 -11.42 13.47 4.57
CA ASP A 62 -10.76 13.89 5.82
C ASP A 62 -9.70 12.87 6.26
N ALA A 63 -10.05 11.58 6.24
CA ALA A 63 -9.13 10.51 6.59
C ALA A 63 -7.91 10.48 5.65
N ALA A 64 -8.11 10.67 4.35
CA ALA A 64 -7.02 10.71 3.36
C ALA A 64 -6.10 11.92 3.54
N GLN A 65 -6.65 13.10 3.84
CA GLN A 65 -5.87 14.30 4.12
C GLN A 65 -5.03 14.18 5.40
N SER A 66 -5.50 13.38 6.37
CA SER A 66 -4.77 13.12 7.61
C SER A 66 -3.64 12.10 7.49
N VAL A 67 -3.50 11.39 6.36
CA VAL A 67 -2.44 10.38 6.16
C VAL A 67 -1.10 11.09 6.05
N THR A 68 -0.16 10.74 6.91
CA THR A 68 1.17 11.34 6.89
C THR A 68 2.14 10.49 6.07
N GLN A 69 3.30 11.06 5.74
CA GLN A 69 4.32 10.34 4.98
C GLN A 69 4.87 9.14 5.76
N GLU A 70 4.92 9.23 7.09
CA GLU A 70 5.37 8.16 7.99
C GLU A 70 4.45 6.94 7.95
N ASP A 71 3.13 7.14 7.82
CA ASP A 71 2.18 6.04 7.65
C ASP A 71 2.50 5.25 6.37
N ILE A 72 2.84 5.94 5.29
CA ILE A 72 3.16 5.36 3.98
C ILE A 72 4.53 4.68 4.01
N ILE A 73 5.53 5.28 4.67
CA ILE A 73 6.87 4.70 4.80
C ILE A 73 6.84 3.45 5.68
N THR A 74 6.14 3.48 6.82
CA THR A 74 5.97 2.31 7.70
C THR A 74 5.31 1.16 6.95
N SER A 75 4.31 1.46 6.13
CA SER A 75 3.65 0.51 5.24
C SER A 75 4.60 -0.16 4.25
N THR A 76 5.54 0.63 3.71
CA THR A 76 6.48 0.18 2.68
C THR A 76 7.62 -0.63 3.30
N ASN A 77 8.16 -0.19 4.44
CA ASN A 77 9.24 -0.91 5.15
C ASN A 77 8.79 -2.30 5.65
N SER A 78 7.54 -2.45 6.07
CA SER A 78 6.98 -3.76 6.44
C SER A 78 6.90 -4.75 5.25
N MET A 79 7.04 -4.28 4.01
CA MET A 79 7.15 -5.15 2.83
C MET A 79 8.58 -5.66 2.67
N ASP A 80 9.58 -4.80 2.86
CA ASP A 80 11.01 -5.13 2.76
C ASP A 80 11.44 -6.16 3.82
N ASP A 81 10.90 -6.08 5.05
CA ASP A 81 11.24 -7.01 6.14
C ASP A 81 10.81 -8.46 5.86
N ARG A 82 9.79 -8.67 5.01
CA ARG A 82 9.27 -10.01 4.70
C ARG A 82 10.07 -10.75 3.64
N ASP A 83 10.94 -10.06 2.92
CA ASP A 83 11.87 -10.68 1.96
C ASP A 83 13.09 -11.32 2.67
N VAL A 84 13.22 -11.19 3.99
CA VAL A 84 14.43 -11.59 4.76
C VAL A 84 14.30 -12.94 5.48
N GLU A 85 13.09 -13.50 5.65
CA GLU A 85 12.84 -14.53 6.68
C GLU A 85 12.65 -16.00 6.20
N ASP A 86 13.28 -16.44 5.10
CA ASP A 86 13.25 -17.87 4.70
C ASP A 86 14.63 -18.52 4.55
N HIS A 87 15.65 -18.19 5.35
CA HIS A 87 16.90 -18.98 5.35
C HIS A 87 17.53 -19.12 6.75
N THR A 88 16.97 -20.02 7.57
CA THR A 88 17.75 -20.87 8.50
C THR A 88 17.28 -22.30 8.40
#